data_AF-A0A4U9HEM8-F1
#
_entry.id   AF-A0A4U9HEM8-F1
#
_cell.length_a   1.000
_cell.length_b   1.000
_cell.length_c   1.000
_cell.angle_alpha   90.00
_cell.angle_beta   90.00
_cell.angle_gamma   90.00
#
_symmetry.space_group_name_H-M   'P 1'
#
loop_
_entity.id
_entity.type
_entity.pdbx_description
1 polymer ?
#
loop_
_entity_poly.entity_id
_entity_poly.type
_entity_poly.pdbx_seq_one_letter_code
_entity_poly.pdbx_strand_id
1 'polypeptide(L)' 'MSSKVDQLRAQLNERILVLDGGMGTMIQSYRLSEDDFRGDRFATGPAI' A
#
# COMPACT_ATOMS: atom_id res chain seq x y z
N MET A 1 -6.10 15.34 -21.38
CA MET A 1 -5.34 14.91 -20.19
C MET A 1 -4.76 13.53 -20.46
N SER A 2 -3.47 13.31 -20.20
CA SER A 2 -2.83 12.01 -20.34
C SER A 2 -3.21 11.12 -19.15
N SER A 3 -3.48 9.84 -19.39
CA SER A 3 -3.86 8.91 -18.32
C SER A 3 -2.64 8.55 -17.46
N LYS A 4 -2.87 8.09 -16.23
CA LYS A 4 -1.81 7.62 -15.32
C LYS A 4 -1.00 6.46 -15.96
N VAL A 5 -1.64 5.65 -16.79
CA VAL A 5 -0.99 4.55 -17.52
C VAL A 5 -0.03 5.07 -18.58
N ASP A 6 -0.40 6.13 -19.29
CA ASP A 6 0.44 6.72 -20.34
C ASP A 6 1.70 7.35 -19.73
N GLN A 7 1.58 7.96 -18.55
CA GLN A 7 2.71 8.49 -17.80
C GLN A 7 3.68 7.38 -17.38
N LEU A 8 3.18 6.24 -16.87
CA LEU A 8 4.03 5.10 -16.52
C LEU A 8 4.76 4.55 -17.75
N ARG A 9 4.08 4.44 -18.90
CA ARG A 9 4.69 3.99 -20.15
C ARG A 9 5.79 4.91 -20.64
N ALA A 10 5.58 6.22 -20.58
CA ALA A 10 6.61 7.19 -20.95
C ALA A 10 7.87 7.03 -20.08
N GLN A 11 7.70 6.86 -18.77
CA GLN A 11 8.82 6.74 -17.84
C GLN A 11 9.57 5.39 -17.97
N LEU A 12 8.87 4.31 -18.32
CA LEU A 12 9.50 3.01 -18.62
C LEU A 12 10.41 3.03 -19.86
N ASN A 13 10.13 3.90 -20.83
CA ASN A 13 10.95 4.05 -22.04
C ASN A 13 12.26 4.81 -21.78
N GLU A 14 12.28 5.68 -20.77
CA GLU A 14 13.44 6.52 -20.44
C GLU A 14 14.38 5.87 -19.43
N ARG A 15 13.85 5.01 -18.55
CA ARG A 15 14.61 4.41 -17.46
C ARG A 15 13.94 3.16 -16.90
N ILE A 16 14.74 2.37 -16.19
CA ILE A 16 14.21 1.28 -15.37
C ILE A 16 13.46 1.88 -14.18
N LEU A 17 12.20 1.48 -14.02
CA LEU A 17 11.42 1.79 -12.83
C LEU A 17 11.60 0.67 -11.81
N VAL A 18 11.95 1.04 -10.59
CA VAL A 18 11.93 0.15 -9.45
C VAL A 18 10.66 0.42 -8.67
N LEU A 19 9.86 -0.63 -8.47
CA LEU A 19 8.71 -0.60 -7.58
C LEU A 19 9.17 -1.10 -6.21
N ASP A 20 8.58 -0.56 -5.14
CA ASP A 20 8.86 -1.11 -3.83
C ASP A 20 8.40 -2.57 -3.76
N GLY A 21 9.17 -3.39 -3.05
CA GLY A 21 8.89 -4.82 -2.92
C GLY A 21 7.65 -5.09 -2.05
N GLY A 22 7.48 -6.34 -1.63
CA GLY A 22 6.34 -6.75 -0.79
C GLY A 22 6.31 -6.04 0.57
N MET A 23 5.69 -4.86 0.63
CA MET A 23 5.47 -4.07 1.85
C MET A 23 4.78 -4.90 2.93
N GLY A 24 3.88 -5.82 2.55
CA GLY A 24 3.19 -6.70 3.47
C GLY A 24 4.12 -7.59 4.31
N THR A 25 5.27 -7.98 3.78
CA THR A 25 6.29 -8.75 4.53
C THR A 25 6.98 -7.88 5.58
N MET A 26 7.23 -6.60 5.25
CA MET A 26 7.75 -5.63 6.21
C MET A 26 6.71 -5.35 7.31
N ILE A 27 5.44 -5.19 6.95
CA ILE A 27 4.34 -4.96 7.91
C ILE A 27 4.20 -6.13 8.89
N GLN A 28 4.29 -7.37 8.40
CA GLN A 28 4.21 -8.57 9.25
C GLN A 28 5.29 -8.62 10.34
N SER A 29 6.46 -8.00 10.11
CA SER A 29 7.55 -7.96 11.10
C SER A 29 7.23 -7.11 12.34
N TYR A 30 6.27 -6.19 12.25
CA TYR A 30 5.87 -5.33 13.36
C TYR A 30 4.97 -6.01 14.39
N ARG A 31 4.56 -7.28 14.18
CA ARG A 31 3.71 -8.05 15.10
C ARG A 31 2.47 -7.26 15.57
N LEU A 32 1.84 -6.57 14.63
CA LEU A 32 0.67 -5.73 14.88
C LEU A 32 -0.45 -6.56 15.51
N SER A 33 -1.03 -6.04 16.58
CA SER A 33 -2.21 -6.58 17.23
C SER A 33 -3.47 -6.17 16.46
N GLU A 34 -4.60 -6.81 16.76
CA GLU A 34 -5.88 -6.48 16.13
C GLU A 34 -6.26 -5.00 16.32
N ASP A 35 -5.90 -4.43 17.47
CA ASP A 35 -6.14 -3.02 17.79
C ASP A 35 -5.35 -2.07 16.87
N ASP A 36 -4.12 -2.46 16.49
CA ASP A 36 -3.27 -1.69 15.58
C ASP A 36 -3.81 -1.66 14.14
N PHE A 37 -4.54 -2.71 13.71
CA PHE A 37 -5.18 -2.76 12.40
C PHE A 37 -6.48 -1.96 12.34
N ARG A 38 -7.22 -1.93 13.46
CA ARG A 38 -8.50 -1.24 13.56
C ARG A 38 -8.29 0.27 13.57
N GLY A 39 -7.35 0.75 14.38
CA GLY A 39 -7.17 2.16 14.67
C GLY A 39 -8.43 2.84 15.23
N ASP A 40 -8.33 4.12 15.58
CA ASP A 40 -9.42 4.86 16.24
C ASP A 40 -10.69 4.94 15.40
N ARG A 41 -10.54 4.96 14.06
CA ARG A 41 -11.64 5.08 13.12
C ARG A 41 -12.58 3.88 13.13
N PHE A 42 -12.09 2.70 13.51
CA PHE A 42 -12.86 1.46 13.48
C PHE A 42 -12.93 0.79 14.86
N ALA A 43 -12.51 1.48 15.93
CA ALA A 43 -12.55 0.97 17.31
C ALA A 43 -13.95 0.50 17.74
N THR A 44 -15.01 1.12 17.21
CA THR A 44 -16.41 0.72 17.43
C THR A 44 -17.00 0.11 16.15
N GLY A 45 -16.58 -1.11 15.80
CA GLY A 45 -17.28 -1.93 14.81
C GLY A 45 -18.59 -2.50 15.38
N PRO A 46 -19.51 -3.05 14.56
CA PRO A 46 -20.67 -3.76 15.08
C PRO A 46 -20.21 -4.99 15.88
N ALA A 47 -20.75 -5.16 17.09
CA ALA A 47 -20.52 -6.36 17.88
C ALA A 47 -21.12 -7.55 17.12
N ILE A 48 -20.27 -8.49 16.69
CA ILE A 48 -20.67 -9.82 16.25
C ILE A 48 -21.07 -10.69 17.44
#